data_AF-A0A731C833-F1
#
_entry.id   AF-A0A731C833-F1
#
_cell.length_a   1.000
_cell.length_b   1.000
_cell.length_c   1.000
_cell.angle_alpha   90.00
_cell.angle_beta   90.00
_cell.angle_gamma   90.00
#
_symmetry.space_group_name_H-M   'P 1'
#
loop_
_entity.id
_entity.type
_entity.pdbx_description
1 polymer ?
#
loop_
_entity_poly.entity_id
_entity_poly.type
_entity_poly.pdbx_seq_one_letter_code
_entity_poly.pdbx_strand_id
1 'polypeptide(L)'
;MSKIDYQKLREIAEKTKIAGEAPVMPFDQRINALNDFMKHFSPDIALALLDERERNLQYIKSRDQENEDIALTVGKLRVELEAAENNLIDSECHVAELEEALRDKQALLEASEKRIAELEAREIKPAKGEVLVVVSGFTGCGKSAIAGEIEIAMKAIGVPVKWTNGDAEKRMTGADWLTAIEMYKPTVRIVEVNVPRVAGICIKGDAGEQNDEKP
;
A
#
# COMPACT_ATOMS: atom_id res chain seq x y z
N MET A 1 52.90 37.56 24.72
CA MET A 1 53.38 38.42 23.61
C MET A 1 53.05 39.85 23.97
N SER A 2 54.03 40.76 23.96
CA SER A 2 53.74 42.19 24.13
C SER A 2 52.78 42.61 23.02
N LYS A 3 51.67 43.24 23.36
CA LYS A 3 50.67 43.69 22.40
C LYS A 3 51.28 44.87 21.63
N ILE A 4 51.63 44.68 20.36
CA ILE A 4 52.12 45.77 19.51
C ILE A 4 51.02 46.83 19.45
N ASP A 5 51.37 48.07 19.76
CA ASP A 5 50.46 49.21 19.59
C ASP A 5 50.54 49.68 18.13
N TYR A 6 49.71 49.08 17.28
CA TYR A 6 49.67 49.37 15.84
C TYR A 6 49.36 50.84 15.55
N GLN A 7 48.52 51.47 16.38
CA GLN A 7 48.12 52.86 16.16
C GLN A 7 49.29 53.80 16.47
N LYS A 8 49.96 53.60 17.61
CA LYS A 8 51.15 54.38 17.98
C LYS A 8 52.30 54.16 16.99
N LEU A 9 52.50 52.93 16.54
CA LEU A 9 53.53 52.61 15.54
C LEU A 9 53.24 53.29 14.19
N ARG A 10 51.98 53.29 13.77
CA ARG A 10 51.54 53.99 12.55
C ARG A 10 51.76 55.49 12.65
N GLU A 11 51.37 56.13 13.75
CA GLU A 11 51.55 57.57 13.96
C GLU A 11 53.02 57.99 13.96
N ILE A 12 53.90 57.21 14.60
CA ILE A 12 55.34 57.48 14.63
C ILE A 12 55.96 57.27 13.25
N ALA A 13 55.55 56.22 12.52
CA ALA A 13 56.00 55.97 11.15
C ALA A 13 55.59 57.11 10.19
N GLU A 14 54.33 57.58 10.27
CA GLU A 14 53.84 58.70 9.47
C GLU A 14 54.57 60.00 9.78
N LYS A 15 54.80 60.33 11.07
CA LYS A 15 55.58 61.51 11.49
C LYS A 15 57.02 61.47 10.97
N THR A 16 57.65 60.30 11.02
CA THR A 16 59.04 60.10 10.57
C THR A 16 59.16 60.17 9.05
N LYS A 17 58.18 59.63 8.34
CA LYS A 17 58.07 59.77 6.88
C LYS A 17 58.01 61.24 6.45
N ILE A 18 57.14 62.03 7.08
CA ILE A 18 57.04 63.48 6.84
C ILE A 18 58.38 64.18 7.14
N ALA A 19 59.05 63.80 8.22
CA ALA A 19 60.35 64.35 8.59
C ALA A 19 61.47 63.99 7.59
N GLY A 20 61.39 62.85 6.91
CA GLY A 20 62.33 62.47 5.84
C GLY A 20 62.03 63.16 4.50
N GLU A 21 60.75 63.33 4.16
CA GLU A 21 60.30 63.82 2.84
C GLU A 21 60.14 65.35 2.76
N ALA A 22 60.01 66.04 3.89
CA ALA A 22 59.80 67.49 3.89
C ALA A 22 61.02 68.24 3.28
N PRO A 23 60.81 69.20 2.37
CA PRO A 23 61.90 69.93 1.71
C PRO A 23 62.64 70.88 2.66
N VAL A 24 61.95 71.45 3.66
CA VAL A 24 62.57 72.33 4.68
C VAL A 24 62.02 71.96 6.05
N MET A 25 62.83 71.25 6.85
CA MET A 25 62.58 70.95 8.25
C MET A 25 63.90 71.10 9.03
N PRO A 26 63.89 71.72 10.22
CA PRO A 26 65.06 71.84 11.08
C PRO A 26 65.72 70.48 11.35
N PHE A 27 67.05 70.41 11.31
CA PHE A 27 67.82 69.18 11.48
C PHE A 27 67.47 68.44 12.79
N ASP A 28 67.34 69.17 13.90
CA ASP A 28 66.99 68.60 15.21
C ASP A 28 65.62 67.93 15.23
N GLN A 29 64.64 68.47 14.49
CA GLN A 29 63.31 67.87 14.40
C GLN A 29 63.33 66.56 13.60
N ARG A 30 64.14 66.48 12.54
CA ARG A 30 64.33 65.25 11.76
C ARG A 30 64.99 64.16 12.59
N ILE A 31 66.05 64.51 13.33
CA ILE A 31 66.77 63.58 14.20
C ILE A 31 65.86 63.08 15.32
N ASN A 32 65.06 63.94 15.95
CA ASN A 32 64.12 63.54 17.00
C ASN A 32 63.05 62.58 16.47
N ALA A 33 62.45 62.87 15.31
CA ALA A 33 61.46 61.98 14.71
C ALA A 33 62.05 60.60 14.36
N LEU A 34 63.26 60.57 13.79
CA LEU A 34 63.94 59.33 13.44
C LEU A 34 64.34 58.51 14.69
N ASN A 35 64.85 59.17 15.73
CA ASN A 35 65.17 58.53 17.01
C ASN A 35 63.92 57.96 17.69
N ASP A 36 62.81 58.71 17.67
CA ASP A 36 61.53 58.25 18.21
C ASP A 36 61.00 57.02 17.45
N PHE A 37 61.17 56.96 16.12
CA PHE A 37 60.87 55.78 15.32
C PHE A 37 61.76 54.59 15.69
N MET A 38 63.08 54.76 15.71
CA MET A 38 64.02 53.68 16.05
C MET A 38 63.81 53.14 17.47
N LYS A 39 63.32 53.97 18.40
CA LYS A 39 62.96 53.56 19.76
C LYS A 39 61.70 52.69 19.82
N HIS A 40 60.72 52.96 18.96
CA HIS A 40 59.42 52.28 18.95
C HIS A 40 59.31 51.17 17.88
N PHE A 41 60.18 51.16 16.87
CA PHE A 41 60.25 50.18 15.81
C PHE A 41 61.55 49.39 15.91
N SER A 42 61.59 48.45 16.86
CA SER A 42 62.72 47.54 17.06
C SER A 42 62.71 46.38 16.04
N PRO A 43 63.84 45.71 15.81
CA PRO A 43 63.89 44.49 15.00
C PRO A 43 62.87 43.43 15.44
N ASP A 44 62.63 43.29 16.74
CA ASP A 44 61.63 42.35 17.28
C ASP A 44 60.20 42.68 16.83
N ILE A 45 59.86 43.98 16.76
CA ILE A 45 58.56 44.45 16.28
C ILE A 45 58.44 44.19 14.77
N ALA A 46 59.50 44.44 14.00
CA ALA A 46 59.52 44.16 12.58
C ALA A 46 59.30 42.66 12.28
N LEU A 47 59.99 41.78 13.00
CA LEU A 47 59.81 40.32 12.88
C LEU A 47 58.40 39.89 13.27
N ALA A 48 57.87 40.38 14.40
CA ALA A 48 56.52 40.03 14.83
C ALA A 48 55.43 40.45 13.84
N LEU A 49 55.58 41.60 13.17
CA LEU A 49 54.67 42.04 12.11
C LEU A 49 54.79 41.18 10.84
N LEU A 50 55.99 40.72 10.49
CA LEU A 50 56.20 39.81 9.36
C LEU A 50 55.58 38.44 9.64
N ASP A 51 55.83 37.88 10.83
CA ASP A 51 55.26 36.59 11.26
C ASP A 51 53.73 36.63 11.35
N GLU A 52 53.16 37.75 11.81
CA GLU A 52 51.70 37.95 11.82
C GLU A 52 51.15 38.07 10.39
N ARG A 53 51.81 38.83 9.51
CA ARG A 53 51.41 38.95 8.12
C ARG A 53 51.44 37.60 7.41
N GLU A 54 52.47 36.78 7.63
CA GLU A 54 52.58 35.46 7.05
C GLU A 54 51.48 34.52 7.56
N ARG A 55 51.21 34.49 8.87
CA ARG A 55 50.09 33.73 9.44
C ARG A 55 48.73 34.17 8.89
N ASN A 56 48.51 35.48 8.75
CA ASN A 56 47.27 36.01 8.19
C ASN A 56 47.10 35.61 6.71
N LEU A 57 48.18 35.62 5.92
CA LEU A 57 48.15 35.16 4.53
C LEU A 57 47.85 33.65 4.44
N GLN A 58 48.42 32.84 5.32
CA GLN A 58 48.11 31.41 5.39
C GLN A 58 46.66 31.16 5.79
N TYR A 59 46.15 31.92 6.76
CA TYR A 59 44.75 31.84 7.20
C TYR A 59 43.78 32.18 6.06
N ILE A 60 44.04 33.26 5.31
CA ILE A 60 43.21 33.65 4.15
C ILE A 60 43.19 32.52 3.12
N LYS A 61 44.35 31.96 2.76
CA LYS A 61 44.42 30.82 1.82
C LYS A 61 43.61 29.61 2.29
N SER A 62 43.74 29.25 3.57
CA SER A 62 42.97 28.13 4.14
C SER A 62 41.47 28.40 4.12
N ARG A 63 41.05 29.64 4.39
CA ARG A 63 39.65 30.05 4.36
C ARG A 63 39.08 30.07 2.95
N ASP A 64 39.86 30.51 1.97
CA ASP A 64 39.44 30.49 0.57
C ASP A 64 39.24 29.04 0.09
N GLN A 65 40.16 28.14 0.45
CA GLN A 65 40.01 26.71 0.14
C GLN A 65 38.77 26.10 0.83
N GLU A 66 38.58 26.37 2.12
CA GLU A 66 37.41 25.89 2.87
C GLU A 66 36.11 26.41 2.24
N ASN A 67 36.06 27.68 1.84
CA ASN A 67 34.89 28.26 1.18
C ASN A 67 34.61 27.62 -0.19
N GLU A 68 35.66 27.28 -0.94
CA GLU A 68 35.52 26.55 -2.21
C GLU A 68 34.95 25.14 -1.98
N ASP A 69 35.48 24.41 -1.01
CA ASP A 69 35.01 23.07 -0.65
C ASP A 69 33.53 23.11 -0.17
N ILE A 70 33.16 24.13 0.62
CA ILE A 70 31.78 24.37 1.02
C ILE A 70 30.90 24.66 -0.19
N ALA A 71 31.34 25.52 -1.11
CA ALA A 71 30.58 25.86 -2.32
C ALA A 71 30.33 24.63 -3.20
N LEU A 72 31.34 23.77 -3.37
CA LEU A 72 31.22 22.51 -4.10
C LEU A 72 30.25 21.55 -3.40
N THR A 73 30.33 21.43 -2.07
CA THR A 73 29.45 20.55 -1.30
C THR A 73 27.99 21.01 -1.35
N VAL A 74 27.75 22.31 -1.13
CA VAL A 74 26.42 22.90 -1.24
C VAL A 74 25.88 22.75 -2.67
N GLY A 75 26.73 22.90 -3.69
CA GLY A 75 26.36 22.67 -5.09
C GLY A 75 25.86 21.24 -5.32
N LYS A 76 26.58 20.23 -4.83
CA LYS A 76 26.17 18.81 -4.92
C LYS A 76 24.85 18.55 -4.20
N LEU A 77 24.72 19.01 -2.96
CA LEU A 77 23.50 18.82 -2.16
C LEU A 77 22.27 19.47 -2.82
N ARG A 78 22.43 20.62 -3.49
CA ARG A 78 21.32 21.25 -4.22
C ARG A 78 20.84 20.40 -5.39
N VAL A 79 21.76 19.84 -6.16
CA VAL A 79 21.41 18.96 -7.29
C VAL A 79 20.75 17.67 -6.80
N GLU A 80 21.28 17.06 -5.73
CA GLU A 80 20.70 15.87 -5.12
C GLU A 80 19.30 16.14 -4.56
N LEU A 81 19.10 17.30 -3.93
CA LEU A 81 17.79 17.72 -3.42
C LEU A 81 16.79 17.89 -4.56
N GLU A 82 17.16 18.61 -5.63
CA GLU A 82 16.29 18.81 -6.80
C GLU A 82 15.94 17.48 -7.49
N ALA A 83 16.89 16.55 -7.59
CA ALA A 83 16.62 15.22 -8.12
C ALA A 83 15.66 14.42 -7.22
N ALA A 84 15.81 14.51 -5.90
CA ALA A 84 14.91 13.85 -4.94
C ALA A 84 13.50 14.45 -4.97
N GLU A 85 13.37 15.78 -5.08
CA GLU A 85 12.10 16.48 -5.22
C GLU A 85 11.37 16.07 -6.52
N ASN A 86 12.06 16.01 -7.65
CA ASN A 86 11.48 15.56 -8.91
C ASN A 86 10.97 14.11 -8.83
N ASN A 87 11.75 13.20 -8.23
CA ASN A 87 11.31 11.81 -8.03
C ASN A 87 10.09 11.71 -7.10
N LEU A 88 9.99 12.58 -6.09
CA LEU A 88 8.83 12.62 -5.20
C LEU A 88 7.58 13.06 -5.97
N ILE A 89 7.68 14.10 -6.80
CA ILE A 89 6.58 14.57 -7.66
C ILE A 89 6.11 13.47 -8.61
N ASP A 90 7.04 12.75 -9.26
CA ASP A 90 6.72 11.63 -10.14
C ASP A 90 5.98 10.51 -9.38
N SER A 91 6.45 10.19 -8.17
CA SER A 91 5.80 9.19 -7.32
C SER A 91 4.41 9.64 -6.86
N GLU A 92 4.22 10.91 -6.50
CA GLU A 92 2.92 11.47 -6.12
C GLU A 92 1.92 11.39 -7.27
N CYS A 93 2.36 11.69 -8.49
CA CYS A 93 1.55 11.53 -9.69
C CYS A 93 1.07 10.08 -9.87
N HIS A 94 1.98 9.10 -9.74
CA HIS A 94 1.63 7.69 -9.88
C HIS A 94 0.65 7.20 -8.79
N VAL A 95 0.80 7.69 -7.56
CA VAL A 95 -0.14 7.38 -6.47
C VAL A 95 -1.53 7.92 -6.79
N ALA A 96 -1.65 9.15 -7.32
CA ALA A 96 -2.94 9.73 -7.69
C ALA A 96 -3.66 8.90 -8.78
N GLU A 97 -2.92 8.42 -9.79
CA GLU A 97 -3.45 7.52 -10.83
C GLU A 97 -3.96 6.20 -10.24
N LEU A 98 -3.20 5.60 -9.32
CA LEU A 98 -3.58 4.36 -8.65
C LEU A 98 -4.81 4.54 -7.77
N GLU A 99 -4.94 5.67 -7.08
CA GLU A 99 -6.12 5.99 -6.27
C GLU A 99 -7.37 6.13 -7.12
N GLU A 100 -7.28 6.75 -8.30
CA GLU A 100 -8.39 6.84 -9.24
C GLU A 100 -8.82 5.45 -9.74
N ALA A 101 -7.85 4.64 -10.18
CA ALA A 101 -8.13 3.26 -10.60
C ALA A 101 -8.73 2.41 -9.47
N LEU A 102 -8.36 2.66 -8.22
CA LEU A 102 -8.93 1.97 -7.07
C LEU A 102 -10.38 2.39 -6.83
N ARG A 103 -10.71 3.69 -6.95
CA ARG A 103 -12.08 4.20 -6.85
C ARG A 103 -12.99 3.56 -7.91
N ASP A 104 -12.53 3.48 -9.15
CA ASP A 104 -13.29 2.84 -10.23
C ASP A 104 -13.55 1.35 -9.96
N LYS A 105 -12.52 0.63 -9.48
CA LYS A 105 -12.67 -0.78 -9.10
C LYS A 105 -13.64 -0.96 -7.93
N GLN A 106 -13.63 -0.07 -6.95
CA GLN A 106 -14.58 -0.11 -5.84
C GLN A 106 -16.02 0.11 -6.32
N ALA A 107 -16.24 1.07 -7.22
CA ALA A 107 -17.56 1.31 -7.81
C ALA A 107 -18.07 0.09 -8.61
N LEU A 108 -17.19 -0.57 -9.37
CA LEU A 108 -17.52 -1.80 -10.09
C LEU A 108 -17.87 -2.95 -9.14
N LEU A 109 -17.12 -3.10 -8.04
CA LEU A 109 -17.40 -4.11 -7.02
C LEU A 109 -18.77 -3.86 -6.38
N GLU A 110 -19.06 -2.64 -5.93
CA GLU A 110 -20.35 -2.30 -5.34
C GLU A 110 -21.52 -2.53 -6.31
N ALA A 111 -21.34 -2.18 -7.59
CA ALA A 111 -22.33 -2.47 -8.62
C ALA A 111 -22.54 -3.98 -8.83
N SER A 112 -21.46 -4.76 -8.79
CA SER A 112 -21.54 -6.22 -8.90
C SER A 112 -22.22 -6.87 -7.69
N GLU A 113 -21.94 -6.40 -6.48
CA GLU A 113 -22.55 -6.86 -5.24
C GLU A 113 -24.06 -6.59 -5.23
N LYS A 114 -24.47 -5.38 -5.64
CA LYS A 114 -25.89 -5.05 -5.82
C LYS A 114 -26.58 -5.98 -6.81
N ARG A 115 -25.92 -6.29 -7.94
CA ARG A 115 -26.45 -7.20 -8.95
C ARG A 115 -26.58 -8.63 -8.43
N ILE A 116 -25.61 -9.12 -7.65
CA ILE A 116 -25.67 -10.44 -7.01
C ILE A 116 -26.83 -10.47 -6.01
N ALA A 117 -26.96 -9.47 -5.14
CA ALA A 117 -28.06 -9.39 -4.19
C ALA A 117 -29.44 -9.38 -4.87
N GLU A 118 -29.58 -8.67 -6.01
CA GLU A 118 -30.81 -8.69 -6.82
C GLU A 118 -31.10 -10.08 -7.40
N LEU A 119 -30.07 -10.78 -7.90
CA LEU A 119 -30.21 -12.13 -8.44
C LEU A 119 -30.54 -13.14 -7.34
N GLU A 120 -29.88 -13.07 -6.19
CA GLU A 120 -30.15 -13.94 -5.03
C GLU A 120 -31.54 -13.71 -4.45
N ALA A 121 -32.06 -12.47 -4.47
CA ALA A 121 -33.43 -12.17 -4.02
C ALA A 121 -34.49 -12.74 -4.98
N ARG A 122 -34.16 -12.90 -6.27
CA ARG A 122 -35.02 -13.57 -7.26
C ARG A 122 -34.90 -15.09 -7.21
N GLU A 123 -33.83 -15.62 -6.62
CA GLU A 123 -33.63 -17.05 -6.51
C GLU A 123 -34.58 -17.66 -5.46
N ILE A 124 -35.36 -18.65 -5.88
CA ILE A 124 -36.27 -19.39 -4.99
C ILE A 124 -35.43 -20.43 -4.25
N LYS A 125 -35.19 -20.21 -2.95
CA LYS A 125 -34.46 -21.17 -2.11
C LYS A 125 -35.40 -22.27 -1.59
N PRO A 126 -35.04 -23.57 -1.72
CA PRO A 126 -35.84 -24.66 -1.13
C PRO A 126 -35.77 -24.60 0.40
N ALA A 127 -36.87 -24.95 1.08
CA ALA A 127 -36.85 -25.13 2.52
C ALA A 127 -36.05 -26.39 2.93
N LYS A 128 -35.63 -26.46 4.19
CA LYS A 128 -34.89 -27.62 4.70
C LYS A 128 -35.74 -28.90 4.61
N GLY A 129 -35.30 -29.85 3.79
CA GLY A 129 -36.04 -31.10 3.53
C GLY A 129 -37.03 -31.02 2.36
N GLU A 130 -37.10 -29.88 1.67
CA GLU A 130 -37.88 -29.68 0.45
C GLU A 130 -36.99 -29.87 -0.79
N VAL A 131 -37.51 -30.56 -1.81
CA VAL A 131 -36.87 -30.65 -3.12
C VAL A 131 -37.60 -29.70 -4.07
N LEU A 132 -36.94 -28.60 -4.43
CA LEU A 132 -37.48 -27.64 -5.41
C LEU A 132 -37.11 -28.09 -6.83
N VAL A 133 -38.12 -28.27 -7.67
CA VAL A 133 -37.94 -28.52 -9.11
C VAL A 133 -38.40 -27.31 -9.89
N VAL A 134 -37.47 -26.66 -10.62
CA VAL A 134 -37.76 -25.51 -11.47
C VAL A 134 -37.76 -25.95 -12.93
N VAL A 135 -38.93 -25.92 -13.58
CA VAL A 135 -39.08 -26.19 -15.01
C VAL A 135 -39.11 -24.87 -15.76
N SER A 136 -38.05 -24.56 -16.52
CA SER A 136 -37.89 -23.30 -17.26
C SER A 136 -37.82 -23.51 -18.78
N GLY A 137 -38.08 -22.46 -19.56
CA GLY A 137 -38.14 -22.51 -21.03
C GLY A 137 -39.18 -21.55 -21.63
N PHE A 138 -39.13 -21.36 -22.95
CA PHE A 138 -40.01 -20.43 -23.68
C PHE A 138 -41.50 -20.79 -23.57
N THR A 139 -42.39 -19.81 -23.74
CA THR A 139 -43.84 -20.05 -23.77
C THR A 139 -44.20 -21.05 -24.87
N GLY A 140 -45.05 -22.03 -24.56
CA GLY A 140 -45.44 -23.09 -25.52
C GLY A 140 -44.47 -24.28 -25.67
N CYS A 141 -43.30 -24.30 -25.01
CA CYS A 141 -42.34 -25.41 -25.15
C CYS A 141 -42.66 -26.69 -24.34
N GLY A 142 -43.89 -26.81 -23.82
CA GLY A 142 -44.33 -28.01 -23.08
C GLY A 142 -43.94 -28.08 -21.59
N LYS A 143 -43.49 -26.97 -20.97
CA LYS A 143 -43.14 -26.93 -19.54
C LYS A 143 -44.24 -27.47 -18.62
N SER A 144 -45.49 -27.08 -18.90
CA SER A 144 -46.66 -27.48 -18.12
C SER A 144 -46.94 -28.98 -18.20
N ALA A 145 -46.59 -29.63 -19.32
CA ALA A 145 -46.69 -31.08 -19.46
C ALA A 145 -45.67 -31.77 -18.54
N ILE A 146 -44.41 -31.33 -18.57
CA ILE A 146 -43.36 -31.87 -17.70
C ILE A 146 -43.68 -31.64 -16.21
N ALA A 147 -44.12 -30.43 -15.85
CA ALA A 147 -44.52 -30.11 -14.48
C ALA A 147 -45.72 -30.98 -14.01
N GLY A 148 -46.69 -31.22 -14.91
CA GLY A 148 -47.83 -32.10 -14.66
C GLY A 148 -47.43 -33.57 -14.47
N GLU A 149 -46.54 -34.09 -15.32
CA GLU A 149 -46.01 -35.45 -15.19
C GLU A 149 -45.28 -35.67 -13.86
N ILE A 150 -44.46 -34.70 -13.44
CA ILE A 150 -43.77 -34.73 -12.16
C ILE A 150 -44.78 -34.75 -11.01
N GLU A 151 -45.81 -33.91 -11.05
CA GLU A 151 -46.84 -33.87 -10.01
C GLU A 151 -47.59 -35.21 -9.88
N ILE A 152 -47.96 -35.83 -11.00
CA ILE A 152 -48.65 -37.13 -11.01
C ILE A 152 -47.76 -38.23 -10.45
N ALA A 153 -46.52 -38.32 -10.93
CA ALA A 153 -45.57 -39.33 -10.49
C ALA A 153 -45.32 -39.25 -8.98
N MET A 154 -45.11 -38.05 -8.46
CA MET A 154 -44.86 -37.81 -7.04
C MET A 154 -46.11 -38.10 -6.17
N LYS A 155 -47.31 -37.74 -6.63
CA LYS A 155 -48.57 -38.12 -5.94
C LYS A 155 -48.77 -39.64 -5.93
N ALA A 156 -48.45 -40.34 -7.01
CA ALA A 156 -48.58 -41.78 -7.11
C ALA A 156 -47.68 -42.54 -6.13
N ILE A 157 -46.50 -42.01 -5.81
CA ILE A 157 -45.58 -42.55 -4.79
C ILE A 157 -45.85 -42.04 -3.37
N GLY A 158 -46.88 -41.22 -3.17
CA GLY A 158 -47.26 -40.68 -1.86
C GLY A 158 -46.41 -39.50 -1.37
N VAL A 159 -45.62 -38.86 -2.24
CA VAL A 159 -44.86 -37.65 -1.91
C VAL A 159 -45.78 -36.42 -2.02
N PRO A 160 -45.84 -35.55 -0.99
CA PRO A 160 -46.63 -34.34 -1.05
C PRO A 160 -46.04 -33.35 -2.07
N VAL A 161 -46.86 -32.91 -3.04
CA VAL A 161 -46.46 -31.95 -4.07
C VAL A 161 -47.32 -30.71 -4.00
N LYS A 162 -46.68 -29.55 -4.20
CA LYS A 162 -47.35 -28.28 -4.42
C LYS A 162 -46.81 -27.64 -5.70
N TRP A 163 -47.66 -27.51 -6.72
CA TRP A 163 -47.32 -26.77 -7.93
C TRP A 163 -47.87 -25.34 -7.86
N THR A 164 -47.00 -24.39 -7.58
CA THR A 164 -47.34 -22.96 -7.48
C THR A 164 -47.84 -22.44 -8.84
N ASN A 165 -49.05 -21.87 -8.87
CA ASN A 165 -49.74 -21.36 -10.08
C ASN A 165 -50.15 -22.42 -11.14
N GLY A 166 -50.02 -23.71 -10.82
CA GLY A 166 -50.34 -24.80 -11.75
C GLY A 166 -51.82 -24.88 -12.17
N ASP A 167 -52.74 -24.48 -11.29
CA ASP A 167 -54.18 -24.55 -11.57
C ASP A 167 -54.64 -23.61 -12.69
N ALA A 168 -53.97 -22.46 -12.84
CA ALA A 168 -54.24 -21.53 -13.93
C ALA A 168 -53.80 -22.13 -15.27
N GLU A 169 -52.62 -22.76 -15.32
CA GLU A 169 -52.12 -23.45 -16.52
C GLU A 169 -52.98 -24.67 -16.88
N LYS A 170 -53.35 -25.50 -15.90
CA LYS A 170 -54.18 -26.71 -16.11
C LYS A 170 -55.56 -26.38 -16.67
N ARG A 171 -56.19 -25.31 -16.19
CA ARG A 171 -57.50 -24.83 -16.71
C ARG A 171 -57.38 -24.30 -18.14
N MET A 172 -56.26 -23.68 -18.48
CA MET A 172 -56.02 -23.13 -19.82
C MET A 172 -55.79 -24.23 -20.86
N THR A 173 -55.14 -25.33 -20.48
CA THR A 173 -54.88 -26.47 -21.38
C THR A 173 -55.97 -27.56 -21.34
N GLY A 174 -56.98 -27.44 -20.47
CA GLY A 174 -58.09 -28.39 -20.35
C GLY A 174 -57.68 -29.79 -19.88
N ALA A 175 -56.55 -29.91 -19.17
CA ALA A 175 -56.00 -31.20 -18.80
C ALA A 175 -56.59 -31.71 -17.47
N ASP A 176 -57.41 -32.76 -17.55
CA ASP A 176 -57.98 -33.46 -16.38
C ASP A 176 -57.05 -34.58 -15.91
N TRP A 177 -56.15 -34.23 -15.00
CA TRP A 177 -55.16 -35.14 -14.46
C TRP A 177 -55.69 -36.08 -13.38
N LEU A 178 -56.92 -35.87 -12.87
CA LEU A 178 -57.54 -36.76 -11.87
C LEU A 178 -57.73 -38.16 -12.46
N THR A 179 -58.20 -38.21 -13.71
CA THR A 179 -58.35 -39.44 -14.50
C THR A 179 -56.99 -40.08 -14.83
N ALA A 180 -55.94 -39.27 -15.03
CA ALA A 180 -54.60 -39.77 -15.34
C ALA A 180 -53.89 -40.42 -14.13
N ILE A 181 -54.17 -39.96 -12.91
CA ILE A 181 -53.62 -40.56 -11.67
C ILE A 181 -54.12 -42.00 -11.47
N GLU A 182 -55.38 -42.29 -11.78
CA GLU A 182 -55.92 -43.65 -11.68
C GLU A 182 -55.30 -44.61 -12.71
N MET A 183 -54.93 -44.10 -13.90
CA MET A 183 -54.24 -44.87 -14.93
C MET A 183 -52.76 -45.11 -14.61
N TYR A 184 -52.13 -44.20 -13.87
CA TYR A 184 -50.73 -44.28 -13.51
C TYR A 184 -50.51 -45.22 -12.31
N LYS A 185 -50.68 -46.53 -12.53
CA LYS A 185 -50.27 -47.58 -11.59
C LYS A 185 -48.93 -48.17 -12.04
N PRO A 186 -47.78 -47.60 -11.64
CA PRO A 186 -46.49 -48.14 -12.03
C PRO A 186 -46.34 -49.57 -11.51
N THR A 187 -45.86 -50.47 -12.35
CA THR A 187 -45.52 -51.83 -11.93
C THR A 187 -44.06 -51.84 -11.51
N VAL A 188 -43.79 -51.93 -10.20
CA VAL A 188 -42.43 -52.00 -9.67
C VAL A 188 -42.03 -53.46 -9.50
N ARG A 189 -40.96 -53.89 -10.15
CA ARG A 189 -40.35 -55.21 -9.94
C ARG A 189 -39.05 -55.01 -9.16
N ILE A 190 -39.03 -55.48 -7.91
CA ILE A 190 -37.82 -55.47 -7.07
C ILE A 190 -37.19 -56.86 -7.16
N VAL A 191 -35.91 -56.91 -7.50
CA VAL A 191 -35.09 -58.13 -7.44
C VAL A 191 -34.00 -57.89 -6.42
N GLU A 192 -34.12 -58.52 -5.26
CA GLU A 192 -33.04 -58.56 -4.28
C GLU A 192 -32.11 -59.72 -4.64
N VAL A 193 -30.83 -59.42 -4.87
CA VAL A 193 -29.80 -60.43 -5.08
C VAL A 193 -28.92 -60.44 -3.85
N ASN A 194 -29.07 -61.48 -3.03
CA ASN A 194 -28.22 -61.67 -1.85
C ASN A 194 -26.88 -62.26 -2.29
N VAL A 195 -25.79 -61.52 -2.10
CA VAL A 195 -24.44 -62.03 -2.33
C VAL A 195 -23.97 -62.69 -1.04
N PRO A 196 -23.68 -64.01 -1.02
CA PRO A 196 -23.27 -64.69 0.19
C PRO A 196 -21.97 -64.09 0.72
N ARG A 197 -21.98 -63.69 2.00
CA ARG A 197 -20.74 -63.34 2.70
C ARG A 197 -19.91 -64.60 2.83
N VAL A 198 -18.72 -64.59 2.25
CA VAL A 198 -17.72 -65.65 2.46
C VAL A 198 -17.46 -65.75 3.97
N ALA A 199 -17.67 -66.92 4.54
CA ALA A 199 -17.32 -67.21 5.93
C ALA A 199 -15.80 -67.05 6.09
N GLY A 200 -15.35 -65.93 6.64
CA GLY A 200 -13.92 -65.67 6.81
C GLY A 200 -13.51 -64.24 7.20
N ILE A 201 -14.38 -63.24 7.11
CA ILE A 201 -14.04 -61.88 7.55
C ILE A 201 -14.85 -61.51 8.79
N CYS A 202 -14.26 -61.74 9.97
CA CYS A 202 -14.72 -61.18 11.23
C CYS A 202 -14.65 -59.65 11.17
N ILE A 203 -15.79 -58.98 11.23
CA ILE A 203 -15.85 -57.57 11.66
C ILE A 203 -16.03 -57.61 13.17
N LYS A 204 -15.02 -57.15 13.92
CA LYS A 204 -15.05 -57.01 15.37
C LYS A 204 -16.17 -56.02 15.76
N GLY A 205 -17.09 -56.47 16.59
CA GLY A 205 -18.03 -55.62 17.29
C GLY A 205 -19.39 -56.27 17.38
N ASP A 206 -19.59 -57.08 18.43
CA ASP A 206 -20.80 -57.13 19.25
C ASP A 206 -20.71 -58.34 20.18
N ALA A 207 -19.91 -58.18 21.24
CA ALA A 207 -19.98 -59.02 22.42
C ALA A 207 -20.97 -58.36 23.39
N GLY A 208 -22.22 -58.79 23.37
CA GLY A 208 -23.19 -58.55 24.43
C GLY A 208 -23.21 -59.76 25.36
N GLU A 209 -22.76 -59.54 26.60
CA GLU A 209 -22.74 -60.49 27.71
C GLU A 209 -24.12 -61.11 27.97
N GLN A 210 -24.15 -62.43 28.17
CA GLN A 210 -25.22 -63.12 28.91
C GLN A 210 -24.58 -63.79 30.12
N ASN A 211 -24.87 -63.25 31.30
CA ASN A 211 -24.58 -63.87 32.59
C ASN A 211 -25.76 -64.78 32.97
N ASP A 212 -25.55 -66.09 32.91
CA ASP A 212 -26.42 -67.08 33.55
C ASP A 212 -25.66 -67.71 34.72
N GLU A 213 -26.01 -67.28 35.93
CA GLU A 213 -25.60 -67.89 37.19
C GLU A 213 -26.66 -68.93 37.59
N LYS A 214 -26.21 -70.12 38.00
CA LYS A 214 -27.02 -71.28 38.42
C LYS A 214 -26.28 -71.96 39.58
N PRO A 215 -26.89 -72.77 40.45
CA PRO A 215 -28.30 -72.87 40.87
C PRO A 215 -28.59 -72.27 42.26
#